data_AF-A0A7T4PQ08-F1
#
_entry.id   AF-A0A7T4PQ08-F1
#
_cell.length_a   1.000
_cell.length_b   1.000
_cell.length_c   1.000
_cell.angle_alpha   90.00
_cell.angle_beta   90.00
_cell.angle_gamma   90.00
#
_symmetry.space_group_name_H-M   'P 1'
#
loop_
_entity.id
_entity.type
_entity.pdbx_description
1 polymer ?
#
loop_
_entity_poly.entity_id
_entity_poly.type
_entity_poly.pdbx_seq_one_letter_code
_entity_poly.pdbx_strand_id
1 'polypeptide(L)' 'MSWGCASKRVNRWRRYGELGLQDRSAAPHRSPHTSPAWVTERVEIWRRDCRWSAFRNVQPAYT' A
#
# COMPACT_ATOMS: atom_id res chain seq x y z
N MET A 1 -0.99 -1.17 6.25
CA MET A 1 -2.21 -0.43 5.88
C MET A 1 -3.34 -0.88 6.80
N SER A 2 -3.61 -0.16 7.88
CA SER A 2 -4.74 -0.49 8.75
C SER A 2 -5.99 0.23 8.24
N TRP A 3 -6.99 -0.55 7.84
CA TRP A 3 -8.35 -0.04 7.78
C TRP A 3 -8.67 0.46 9.19
N GLY A 4 -8.85 1.77 9.35
CA GLY A 4 -9.14 2.34 10.67
C GLY A 4 -10.28 1.59 11.36
N CYS A 5 -10.28 1.60 12.71
CA CYS A 5 -11.25 0.89 13.55
C CYS A 5 -12.68 0.91 12.96
N ALA A 6 -13.44 -0.19 13.10
CA ALA A 6 -14.75 -0.37 12.47
C ALA A 6 -15.72 0.83 12.65
N SER A 7 -15.66 1.50 13.80
CA SER A 7 -16.38 2.74 14.09
C SER A 7 -16.15 3.84 13.05
N LYS A 8 -14.93 3.98 12.56
CA LYS A 8 -14.52 4.96 11.53
C LYS A 8 -15.14 4.64 10.18
N ARG A 9 -15.25 3.35 9.82
CA ARG A 9 -15.95 2.89 8.61
C ARG A 9 -17.45 3.16 8.69
N VAL A 10 -18.08 2.85 9.83
CA VAL A 10 -19.52 3.07 10.04
C VAL A 10 -19.87 4.57 9.97
N ASN A 11 -19.08 5.43 10.61
CA ASN A 11 -19.30 6.88 10.55
C ASN A 11 -19.16 7.42 9.10
N ARG A 12 -18.24 6.85 8.32
CA ARG A 12 -18.01 7.24 6.92
C ARG A 12 -19.14 6.79 6.00
N TRP A 13 -19.67 5.58 6.20
CA TRP A 13 -20.87 5.10 5.52
C TRP A 13 -22.09 5.98 5.83
N ARG A 14 -22.29 6.33 7.11
CA ARG A 14 -23.42 7.21 7.50
C ARG A 14 -23.38 8.58 6.84
N ARG A 15 -22.19 9.12 6.54
CA ARG A 15 -22.02 10.45 5.94
C ARG A 15 -22.00 10.47 4.43
N TYR A 16 -21.45 9.44 3.79
CA TYR A 16 -21.16 9.44 2.35
C TYR A 16 -21.75 8.23 1.62
N GLY A 17 -22.48 7.35 2.31
CA GLY A 17 -22.99 6.10 1.76
C GLY A 17 -21.87 5.26 1.14
N GLU A 18 -22.15 4.73 -0.04
CA GLU A 18 -21.25 3.86 -0.80
C GLU A 18 -19.96 4.56 -1.28
N LEU A 19 -20.04 5.87 -1.58
CA LEU A 19 -18.88 6.73 -1.86
C LEU A 19 -17.93 6.86 -0.65
N GLY A 20 -18.46 6.67 0.56
CA GLY A 20 -17.69 6.60 1.79
C GLY A 20 -16.88 5.32 1.92
N LEU A 21 -17.28 4.24 1.25
CA LEU A 21 -16.64 2.94 1.38
C LEU A 21 -15.55 2.68 0.32
N GLN A 22 -15.47 3.52 -0.70
CA GLN A 22 -14.38 3.47 -1.68
C GLN A 22 -13.03 3.59 -0.97
N ASP A 23 -12.09 2.69 -1.31
CA ASP A 23 -10.74 2.71 -0.78
C ASP A 23 -10.02 3.96 -1.28
N ARG A 24 -10.00 4.98 -0.44
CA ARG A 24 -9.14 6.13 -0.63
C ARG A 24 -7.81 5.75 -0.01
N SER A 25 -6.98 5.08 -0.80
CA SER A 25 -5.57 4.91 -0.45
C SER A 25 -5.03 6.29 -0.03
N ALA A 26 -4.53 6.40 1.20
CA ALA A 26 -3.95 7.64 1.71
C ALA A 26 -2.60 7.99 1.04
N ALA A 27 -2.15 7.13 0.13
CA ALA A 27 -0.97 7.38 -0.67
C ALA A 27 -1.26 8.49 -1.70
N PRO A 28 -0.42 9.52 -1.78
CA PRO A 28 -0.56 10.53 -2.83
C PRO A 28 -0.44 9.88 -4.21
N HIS A 29 -1.30 10.27 -5.15
CA HIS A 29 -1.28 9.78 -6.54
C HIS A 29 0.07 10.00 -7.24
N ARG A 30 0.84 11.00 -6.79
CA ARG A 30 2.18 11.28 -7.28
C ARG A 30 3.05 11.68 -6.09
N SER A 31 3.96 10.81 -5.67
CA SER A 31 5.03 11.17 -4.74
C SER A 31 6.33 11.33 -5.53
N PRO A 32 7.17 12.34 -5.23
CA PRO A 32 8.51 12.43 -5.81
C PRO A 32 9.38 11.21 -5.43
N HIS A 33 9.03 10.48 -4.37
CA HIS A 33 9.65 9.21 -3.99
C HIS A 33 8.87 7.98 -4.48
N THR A 34 7.88 8.15 -5.36
CA THR A 34 7.19 7.00 -5.96
C THR A 34 8.20 6.20 -6.78
N SER A 35 8.35 4.92 -6.45
CA SER A 35 9.17 4.02 -7.24
C SER A 35 8.70 4.02 -8.69
N PRO A 36 9.60 4.12 -9.67
CA PRO A 36 9.21 4.10 -11.07
C PRO A 36 8.51 2.79 -11.41
N ALA A 37 7.53 2.83 -12.33
CA ALA A 37 6.59 1.74 -12.57
C ALA A 37 7.26 0.38 -12.85
N TRP A 38 8.40 0.39 -13.54
CA TRP A 38 9.19 -0.82 -13.81
C TRP A 38 9.70 -1.52 -12.54
N VAL A 39 9.95 -0.79 -11.45
CA VAL A 39 10.38 -1.37 -10.17
C VAL A 39 9.22 -2.16 -9.57
N THR A 40 8.04 -1.57 -9.56
CA THR A 40 6.82 -2.21 -9.07
C THR A 40 6.50 -3.46 -9.88
N GLU A 41 6.63 -3.38 -11.20
CA GLU A 41 6.41 -4.51 -12.10
C GLU A 41 7.36 -5.68 -11.81
N ARG A 42 8.67 -5.41 -11.61
CA ARG A 42 9.63 -6.45 -11.21
C ARG A 42 9.32 -7.06 -9.84
N VAL A 43 8.91 -6.24 -8.87
CA VAL A 43 8.51 -6.73 -7.54
C VAL A 43 7.28 -7.64 -7.64
N GLU A 44 6.31 -7.31 -8.49
CA GLU A 44 5.12 -8.14 -8.68
C GLU A 44 5.44 -9.48 -9.37
N ILE A 45 6.36 -9.50 -10.34
CA ILE A 45 6.88 -10.75 -10.92
C ILE A 45 7.50 -11.61 -9.83
N TRP A 46 8.40 -11.04 -9.03
CA TRP A 46 9.07 -11.77 -7.95
C TRP A 46 8.11 -12.26 -6.86
N ARG A 47 7.03 -11.53 -6.58
CA ARG A 47 5.99 -11.97 -5.61
C ARG A 47 5.19 -13.18 -6.11
N ARG A 48 4.98 -13.27 -7.42
CA ARG A 48 4.23 -14.37 -8.04
C ARG A 48 5.07 -15.63 -8.18
N ASP A 49 6.32 -15.46 -8.62
CA ASP A 49 7.16 -16.59 -9.03
C ASP A 49 8.03 -17.15 -7.90
N CYS A 50 8.24 -16.38 -6.82
CA CYS A 50 9.09 -16.81 -5.72
C CYS A 50 8.30 -16.88 -4.40
N ARG A 51 8.46 -17.99 -3.68
CA ARG A 51 8.04 -18.09 -2.28
C ARG A 51 9.12 -17.45 -1.42
N TRP A 52 9.07 -16.12 -1.26
CA TRP A 52 10.03 -15.41 -0.43
C TRP A 52 9.87 -15.86 1.03
N SER A 53 10.80 -16.67 1.54
CA SER A 53 11.01 -16.78 2.98
C SER A 53 11.47 -15.40 3.45
N ALA A 54 10.79 -14.85 4.46
CA ALA A 54 11.01 -13.49 4.94
C ALA A 54 12.45 -13.33 5.46
N PHE A 55 13.41 -13.02 4.59
CA PHE A 55 14.80 -12.85 4.97
C PHE A 55 15.23 -11.40 4.77
N ARG A 56 15.17 -10.70 5.92
CA ARG A 56 16.09 -9.66 6.41
C ARG A 56 16.30 -8.46 5.48
N ASN A 57 15.63 -7.36 5.83
CA ASN A 57 15.99 -6.00 5.41
C ASN A 57 17.45 -5.71 5.81
N VAL A 58 18.41 -6.00 4.94
CA VAL A 58 19.76 -5.43 5.02
C VAL A 58 19.72 -4.16 4.17
N GLN A 59 19.48 -3.03 4.83
CA GLN A 59 19.79 -1.73 4.24
C GLN A 59 21.33 -1.64 4.15
N PRO A 60 21.95 -1.46 2.98
CA PRO A 60 23.35 -1.13 2.93
C PRO A 60 23.53 0.26 3.55
N ALA A 61 24.34 0.33 4.61
CA ALA A 61 24.80 1.61 5.13
C ALA A 61 25.64 2.27 4.03
N TYR A 62 25.10 3.32 3.41
CA TYR A 62 25.87 4.21 2.57
C TYR A 62 26.75 5.04 3.53
N THR A 63 28.05 4.76 3.53
CA THR A 63 29.11 5.63 4.07
C THR A 63 29.22 6.91 3.27
#